data_AF-A0A7J8D855-F1
#
_entry.id   AF-A0A7J8D855-F1
#
_cell.length_a   1.000
_cell.length_b   1.000
_cell.length_c   1.000
_cell.angle_alpha   90.00
_cell.angle_beta   90.00
_cell.angle_gamma   90.00
#
_symmetry.space_group_name_H-M   'P 1'
#
loop_
_entity.id
_entity.type
_entity.pdbx_description
1 polymer ?
#
loop_
_entity_poly.entity_id
_entity_poly.type
_entity_poly.pdbx_seq_one_letter_code
_entity_poly.pdbx_strand_id
1 'polypeptide(L)'
;MVDVMDLPKSRVNASMLTQFIDRPVCFVGKLEKIHPSGKMFILSDGEGKSGTIELMEPLDEEISGVMEIVGKVTAKATIMCTSYVQFKEDNHPFDLGLYNEAVKIIHEFPQFFPWGVVQND
;
A
#
# COMPACT_ATOMS: atom_id res chain seq x y z
N MET A 1 -17.38 9.53 10.86
CA MET A 1 -16.35 8.52 10.54
C MET A 1 -15.28 9.27 9.78
N VAL A 2 -14.04 9.31 10.27
CA VAL A 2 -12.96 10.06 9.60
C VAL A 2 -12.57 9.30 8.34
N ASP A 3 -12.43 10.01 7.22
CA ASP A 3 -12.01 9.41 5.95
C ASP A 3 -10.55 8.93 6.08
N VAL A 4 -10.23 7.76 5.50
CA VAL A 4 -8.85 7.24 5.42
C VAL A 4 -7.93 8.27 4.72
N MET A 5 -8.49 9.06 3.81
CA MET A 5 -7.78 10.11 3.11
C MET A 5 -7.30 11.24 4.04
N ASP A 6 -8.02 11.51 5.13
CA ASP A 6 -7.70 12.56 6.11
C ASP A 6 -6.70 12.10 7.20
N LEU A 7 -6.43 10.80 7.27
CA LEU A 7 -5.53 10.23 8.28
C LEU A 7 -4.10 10.08 7.74
N PRO A 8 -3.06 10.17 8.60
CA PRO A 8 -1.71 9.73 8.23
C PRO A 8 -1.73 8.25 7.78
N LYS A 9 -1.07 7.95 6.67
CA LYS A 9 -1.02 6.61 6.06
C LYS A 9 0.42 6.10 6.12
N SER A 10 0.67 5.09 6.94
CA SER A 10 2.01 4.51 7.05
C SER A 10 2.38 3.79 5.77
N ARG A 11 3.56 4.08 5.20
CA ARG A 11 4.12 3.30 4.10
C ARG A 11 4.57 1.95 4.64
N VAL A 12 4.09 0.84 4.07
CA VAL A 12 4.37 -0.51 4.58
C VAL A 12 4.69 -1.47 3.44
N ASN A 13 5.37 -2.56 3.77
CA ASN A 13 5.54 -3.72 2.89
C ASN A 13 4.66 -4.90 3.38
N ALA A 14 4.66 -6.03 2.66
CA ALA A 14 3.72 -7.12 2.91
C ALA A 14 3.97 -7.78 4.26
N SER A 15 5.23 -7.85 4.70
CA SER A 15 5.62 -8.43 5.99
C SER A 15 5.09 -7.64 7.19
N MET A 16 4.81 -6.35 6.98
CA MET A 16 4.32 -5.45 8.03
C MET A 16 2.80 -5.51 8.21
N LEU A 17 2.02 -6.04 7.26
CA LEU A 17 0.55 -5.93 7.27
C LEU A 17 -0.09 -6.43 8.58
N THR A 18 0.41 -7.51 9.16
CA THR A 18 -0.08 -8.06 10.44
C THR A 18 0.11 -7.12 11.63
N GLN A 19 1.05 -6.17 11.56
CA GLN A 19 1.29 -5.16 12.60
C GLN A 19 0.41 -3.92 12.41
N PHE A 20 -0.19 -3.75 11.22
CA PHE A 20 -1.00 -2.59 10.84
C PHE A 20 -2.50 -2.90 10.74
N ILE A 21 -2.95 -4.05 11.27
CA ILE A 21 -4.38 -4.40 11.33
C ILE A 21 -5.19 -3.24 11.88
N ASP A 22 -6.29 -2.93 11.20
CA ASP A 22 -7.20 -1.84 11.50
C ASP A 22 -6.60 -0.43 11.37
N ARG A 23 -5.43 -0.27 10.72
CA ARG A 23 -4.78 1.03 10.49
C ARG A 23 -4.80 1.45 9.02
N PRO A 24 -4.85 2.75 8.72
CA PRO A 24 -4.65 3.28 7.38
C PRO A 24 -3.20 3.10 6.94
N VAL A 25 -3.00 2.60 5.72
CA VAL A 25 -1.69 2.32 5.15
C VAL A 25 -1.58 2.78 3.70
N CYS A 26 -0.33 2.94 3.27
CA CYS A 26 0.06 3.15 1.88
C CYS A 26 0.97 1.99 1.47
N PHE A 27 0.50 1.14 0.55
CA PHE A 27 1.23 -0.02 0.07
C PHE A 27 1.60 0.17 -1.39
N VAL A 28 2.88 0.04 -1.73
CA VAL A 28 3.34 0.11 -3.12
C VAL A 28 3.85 -1.25 -3.52
N GLY A 29 3.37 -1.75 -4.66
CA GLY A 29 3.76 -3.05 -5.17
C GLY A 29 3.47 -3.22 -6.64
N LYS A 30 4.03 -4.26 -7.24
CA LYS A 30 3.83 -4.63 -8.64
C LYS A 30 2.66 -5.59 -8.77
N LEU A 31 1.77 -5.32 -9.73
CA LEU A 31 0.63 -6.19 -9.98
C LEU A 31 1.06 -7.60 -10.44
N GLU A 32 0.55 -8.61 -9.74
CA GLU A 32 0.79 -10.03 -10.05
C GLU A 32 -0.42 -10.70 -10.68
N LYS A 33 -1.61 -10.47 -10.08
CA LYS A 33 -2.83 -11.17 -10.46
C LYS A 33 -4.06 -10.35 -10.14
N ILE A 34 -5.04 -10.39 -11.03
CA ILE A 34 -6.39 -9.87 -10.81
C ILE A 34 -7.35 -11.06 -10.63
N HIS A 35 -8.22 -10.99 -9.64
CA HIS A 35 -9.28 -11.97 -9.44
C HIS A 35 -10.38 -11.80 -10.51
N PRO A 36 -11.01 -12.89 -11.02
CA PRO A 36 -12.03 -12.79 -12.08
C PRO A 36 -13.23 -11.89 -11.76
N SER A 37 -13.53 -11.64 -10.48
CA SER A 37 -14.59 -10.71 -10.08
C SER A 37 -14.24 -9.24 -10.25
N GLY A 38 -12.97 -8.91 -10.52
CA GLY A 38 -12.45 -7.54 -10.51
C GLY A 38 -12.41 -6.88 -9.13
N LYS A 39 -12.83 -7.57 -8.05
CA LYS A 39 -12.91 -7.02 -6.67
C LYS A 39 -11.71 -7.32 -5.79
N MET A 40 -10.70 -8.00 -6.33
CA MET A 40 -9.50 -8.35 -5.60
C MET A 40 -8.34 -8.47 -6.58
N PHE A 41 -7.16 -8.04 -6.15
CA PHE A 41 -5.92 -8.27 -6.87
C PHE A 41 -4.75 -8.44 -5.89
N ILE A 42 -3.65 -8.97 -6.41
CA ILE A 42 -2.43 -9.27 -5.65
C ILE A 42 -1.30 -8.40 -6.18
N LEU A 43 -0.59 -7.75 -5.26
CA LEU A 43 0.62 -6.99 -5.54
C LEU A 43 1.82 -7.66 -4.83
N SER A 44 2.99 -7.72 -5.47
CA SER A 44 4.25 -8.01 -4.77
C SER A 44 4.97 -6.73 -4.35
N ASP A 45 5.51 -6.72 -3.13
CA ASP A 45 6.41 -5.67 -2.66
C ASP A 45 7.84 -5.82 -3.20
N GLY A 46 8.74 -4.92 -2.79
CA GLY A 46 10.15 -4.93 -3.21
C GLY A 46 10.98 -6.10 -2.70
N GLU A 47 10.43 -6.97 -1.84
CA GLU A 47 11.03 -8.24 -1.42
C GLU A 47 10.40 -9.45 -2.13
N GLY A 48 9.48 -9.21 -3.08
CA GLY A 48 8.74 -10.25 -3.77
C GLY A 48 7.67 -10.93 -2.91
N LYS A 49 7.27 -10.31 -1.79
CA LYS A 49 6.20 -10.84 -0.93
C LYS A 49 4.87 -10.23 -1.34
N SER A 50 3.84 -11.07 -1.38
CA SER A 50 2.53 -10.68 -1.88
C SER A 50 1.65 -10.04 -0.80
N GLY A 51 1.00 -8.93 -1.15
CA GLY A 51 -0.12 -8.32 -0.43
C GLY A 51 -1.42 -8.50 -1.21
N THR A 52 -2.51 -8.85 -0.53
CA THR A 52 -3.84 -8.96 -1.15
C THR A 52 -4.61 -7.65 -0.96
N ILE A 53 -5.13 -7.12 -2.05
CA ILE A 53 -5.91 -5.88 -2.11
C ILE A 53 -7.36 -6.22 -2.41
N GLU A 54 -8.27 -5.74 -1.58
CA GLU A 54 -9.72 -5.91 -1.71
C GLU A 54 -10.36 -4.59 -2.13
N LEU A 55 -11.35 -4.65 -3.02
CA LEU A 55 -12.11 -3.49 -3.50
C LEU A 55 -13.59 -3.63 -3.15
N MET A 56 -14.23 -2.51 -2.87
CA MET A 56 -15.69 -2.46 -2.66
C MET A 56 -16.46 -2.74 -3.96
N GLU A 57 -15.98 -2.15 -5.05
CA GLU A 57 -16.54 -2.28 -6.40
C GLU A 57 -15.51 -2.93 -7.33
N PRO A 58 -15.94 -3.62 -8.40
CA PRO A 58 -15.00 -4.18 -9.37
C PRO A 58 -14.18 -3.06 -10.04
N LEU A 59 -12.96 -3.37 -10.47
CA LEU A 59 -12.17 -2.50 -11.35
C LEU A 59 -12.97 -2.10 -12.59
N ASP A 60 -12.93 -0.83 -12.92
CA ASP A 60 -13.52 -0.21 -14.11
C ASP A 60 -12.51 0.01 -15.25
N GLU A 61 -11.21 -0.08 -14.93
CA GLU A 61 -10.10 0.04 -15.85
C GLU A 61 -9.12 -1.14 -15.78
N GLU A 62 -8.34 -1.31 -16.84
CA GLU A 62 -7.21 -2.24 -16.82
C GLU A 62 -6.06 -1.64 -16.02
N ILE A 63 -5.52 -2.43 -15.10
CA ILE A 63 -4.41 -2.03 -14.23
C ILE A 63 -3.18 -2.89 -14.53
N SER A 64 -1.99 -2.31 -14.44
CA SER A 64 -0.72 -3.03 -14.65
C SER A 64 0.45 -2.33 -13.96
N GLY A 65 1.62 -2.98 -13.98
CA GLY A 65 2.87 -2.37 -13.49
C GLY A 65 2.90 -2.15 -11.97
N VAL A 66 3.67 -1.15 -11.55
CA VAL A 66 3.76 -0.73 -10.14
C VAL A 66 2.59 0.19 -9.78
N MET A 67 1.99 -0.05 -8.62
CA MET A 67 0.83 0.69 -8.13
C MET A 67 1.01 1.11 -6.68
N GLU A 68 0.51 2.28 -6.33
CA GLU A 68 0.34 2.75 -4.95
C GLU A 68 -1.12 2.56 -4.53
N ILE A 69 -1.32 1.87 -3.41
CA ILE A 69 -2.62 1.56 -2.82
C ILE A 69 -2.74 2.28 -1.48
N VAL A 70 -3.82 3.03 -1.31
CA VAL A 70 -4.23 3.60 -0.03
C VAL A 70 -5.46 2.86 0.45
N GLY A 71 -5.42 2.42 1.71
CA GLY A 71 -6.53 1.69 2.29
C GLY A 71 -6.33 1.38 3.76
N LYS A 72 -7.21 0.53 4.30
CA LYS A 72 -7.15 0.08 5.69
C LYS A 72 -6.85 -1.41 5.74
N VAL A 73 -5.90 -1.81 6.58
CA VAL A 73 -5.61 -3.23 6.75
C VAL A 73 -6.76 -3.94 7.47
N THR A 74 -7.25 -5.04 6.91
CA THR A 74 -8.34 -5.84 7.48
C THR A 74 -7.83 -6.81 8.54
N ALA A 75 -8.74 -7.45 9.28
CA ALA A 75 -8.41 -8.51 10.24
C ALA A 75 -7.70 -9.74 9.61
N LYS A 76 -7.74 -9.90 8.28
CA LYS A 76 -7.08 -10.99 7.55
C LYS A 76 -5.68 -10.60 7.02
N ALA A 77 -5.15 -9.44 7.43
CA ALA A 77 -3.92 -8.86 6.89
C ALA A 77 -3.97 -8.62 5.36
N THR A 78 -5.16 -8.34 4.83
CA THR A 78 -5.37 -7.79 3.48
C THR A 78 -5.60 -6.28 3.57
N ILE A 79 -5.60 -5.57 2.46
CA ILE A 79 -5.90 -4.12 2.43
C ILE A 79 -7.25 -3.90 1.78
N MET A 80 -8.21 -3.34 2.53
CA MET A 80 -9.43 -2.78 1.95
C MET A 80 -9.09 -1.43 1.31
N CYS A 81 -9.00 -1.42 -0.02
CA CYS A 81 -8.57 -0.29 -0.81
C CYS A 81 -9.64 0.81 -0.84
N THR A 82 -9.18 2.05 -0.66
CA THR A 82 -10.00 3.26 -0.80
C THR A 82 -9.65 4.00 -2.10
N SER A 83 -8.37 4.03 -2.46
CA SER A 83 -7.90 4.61 -3.72
C SER A 83 -6.60 3.95 -4.16
N TYR A 84 -6.34 3.97 -5.46
CA TYR A 84 -5.08 3.51 -6.03
C TYR A 84 -4.59 4.43 -7.15
N VAL A 85 -3.29 4.40 -7.42
CA VAL A 85 -2.64 5.12 -8.52
C VAL A 85 -1.64 4.19 -9.20
N GLN A 86 -1.68 4.09 -10.53
CA GLN A 86 -0.67 3.40 -11.33
C GLN A 86 0.54 4.31 -11.53
N PHE A 87 1.75 3.81 -11.23
CA PHE A 87 2.97 4.56 -11.45
C PHE A 87 3.34 4.53 -12.93
N LYS A 88 3.72 5.69 -13.45
CA LYS A 88 4.11 5.86 -14.84
C LYS A 88 5.55 5.37 -15.05
N GLU A 89 5.71 4.31 -15.84
CA GLU A 89 7.01 3.65 -16.09
C GLU A 89 7.49 3.76 -17.55
N ASP A 90 6.90 4.65 -18.36
CA ASP A 90 7.21 4.81 -19.80
C ASP A 90 8.64 5.33 -20.08
N ASN A 91 9.15 6.21 -19.22
CA ASN A 91 10.47 6.81 -19.37
C ASN A 91 11.54 6.11 -18.52
N HIS A 92 11.17 5.67 -17.31
CA HIS A 92 12.08 5.04 -16.36
C HIS A 92 11.33 3.95 -15.58
N PRO A 93 11.90 2.74 -15.45
CA PRO A 93 11.32 1.70 -14.60
C PRO A 93 11.41 2.10 -13.13
N PHE A 94 10.38 1.75 -12.35
CA PHE A 94 10.38 2.04 -10.92
C PHE A 94 11.18 0.97 -10.15
N ASP A 95 12.20 1.39 -9.40
CA ASP A 95 12.99 0.49 -8.56
C ASP A 95 12.25 0.19 -7.25
N LEU A 96 11.43 -0.87 -7.29
CA LEU A 96 10.66 -1.32 -6.14
C LEU A 96 11.53 -1.85 -4.99
N GLY A 97 12.73 -2.38 -5.31
CA GLY A 97 13.69 -2.84 -4.32
C GLY A 97 14.26 -1.68 -3.51
N LEU A 98 14.68 -0.61 -4.20
CA LEU A 98 15.13 0.63 -3.56
C LEU A 98 14.00 1.28 -2.74
N TYR A 99 12.77 1.29 -3.26
CA TYR A 99 11.62 1.77 -2.51
C TYR A 99 11.40 0.97 -1.22
N ASN A 100 11.56 -0.36 -1.24
CA ASN A 100 11.44 -1.17 -0.03
C ASN A 100 12.52 -0.86 1.01
N GLU A 101 13.75 -0.54 0.60
CA GLU A 101 14.77 -0.05 1.52
C GLU A 101 14.38 1.31 2.15
N ALA A 102 13.77 2.21 1.38
CA ALA A 102 13.23 3.46 1.92
C ALA A 102 12.10 3.21 2.94
N VAL A 103 11.21 2.22 2.69
CA VAL A 103 10.19 1.80 3.66
C VAL A 103 10.85 1.34 4.95
N LYS A 104 11.88 0.50 4.90
CA LYS A 104 12.60 0.06 6.10
C LYS A 104 13.18 1.25 6.89
N ILE A 105 13.84 2.20 6.20
CA ILE A 105 14.40 3.41 6.81
C ILE A 105 13.32 4.25 7.50
N ILE A 106 12.13 4.39 6.89
CA ILE A 106 10.99 5.12 7.50
C ILE A 106 10.61 4.52 8.87
N HIS A 107 10.61 3.19 8.99
CA HIS A 107 10.27 2.50 10.24
C HIS A 107 11.46 2.42 11.21
N GLU A 108 12.69 2.41 10.72
CA GLU A 108 13.90 2.42 11.55
C GLU A 108 14.14 3.79 12.20
N PHE A 109 13.78 4.88 11.52
CA PHE A 109 14.01 6.26 11.96
C PHE A 109 12.74 7.12 12.01
N PRO A 110 11.72 6.74 12.80
CA PRO A 110 10.44 7.46 12.84
C PRO A 110 10.55 8.92 13.31
N GLN A 111 11.60 9.27 14.07
CA GLN A 111 11.86 10.65 14.50
C GLN A 111 12.17 11.61 13.34
N PHE A 112 12.65 11.08 12.20
CA PHE A 112 12.94 11.87 11.00
C PHE A 112 11.84 11.75 9.94
N PHE A 113 10.90 10.82 10.13
CA PHE A 113 9.72 10.65 9.29
C PHE A 113 8.48 10.43 10.18
N PRO A 114 8.02 11.47 10.91
CA PRO A 114 6.94 11.33 11.87
C PRO A 114 5.61 11.01 11.18
N TRP A 115 4.80 10.18 11.83
CA TRP A 115 3.48 9.80 11.32
C TRP A 115 2.43 10.77 11.84
N GLY A 116 2.03 11.72 10.99
CA GLY A 116 1.10 12.76 11.38
C GLY A 116 1.73 13.85 12.26
N VAL A 117 0.89 14.77 12.72
CA VAL A 117 1.34 15.82 13.63
C VAL A 117 1.52 15.20 15.00
N VAL A 118 2.73 15.27 15.56
CA VAL A 118 2.96 14.97 16.98
C VAL A 118 2.11 15.97 17.76
N GLN A 119 0.99 15.54 18.34
CA GLN A 119 0.32 16.32 19.37
C GLN A 119 1.28 16.32 20.57
N ASN A 120 2.06 17.39 20.69
CA ASN A 120 2.68 17.74 21.96
C ASN A 120 1.53 18.21 22.86
N ASP A 121 1.21 17.42 23.89
CA ASP A 121 0.40 17.87 25.02
C ASP A 121 1.06 19.05 25.75
#